data_AF-A0A2Z5JGA6-F1
#
_entry.id   AF-A0A2Z5JGA6-F1
#
_cell.length_a   1.000
_cell.length_b   1.000
_cell.length_c   1.000
_cell.angle_alpha   90.00
_cell.angle_beta   90.00
_cell.angle_gamma   90.00
#
_symmetry.space_group_name_H-M   'P 1'
#
loop_
_entity.id
_entity.type
_entity.pdbx_description
1 polymer ?
#
loop_
_entity_poly.entity_id
_entity_poly.type
_entity_poly.pdbx_seq_one_letter_code
_entity_poly.pdbx_strand_id
1 'polypeptide(L)'
;MEHGHWLRQQRLNTYESFLEAWDECLRITQASAAVHDPDSTGLEDLREAAGRMAERARRIALLGPEEVTRAAEELTETMQEDVAVSTRFIEVAQAATAAVGSRAVPADAMADATEEYRQRTEQLGELMRSYRDQGRSLRDLDGHPLLGEVMRSIEQYRHASREARGALEENLAHLSGTVEEASAMVDVLSRNKQARELSRERFTSAVRQTLGTPPMTE
;
A
#
# COMPACT_ATOMS: atom_id res chain seq x y z
N MET A 1 0.38 30.04 47.27
CA MET A 1 0.51 28.56 47.24
C MET A 1 -0.58 27.89 46.40
N GLU A 2 -1.88 28.18 46.59
CA GLU A 2 -2.98 27.49 45.84
C GLU A 2 -2.89 27.62 44.31
N HIS A 3 -2.50 28.79 43.78
CA HIS A 3 -2.37 29.01 42.33
C HIS A 3 -1.30 28.11 41.67
N GLY A 4 -0.18 27.87 42.37
CA GLY A 4 0.88 26.97 41.90
C GLY A 4 0.48 25.49 41.92
N HIS A 5 -0.31 25.09 42.92
CA HIS A 5 -0.90 23.73 42.97
C HIS A 5 -1.92 23.53 41.85
N TRP A 6 -2.76 24.53 41.58
CA TRP A 6 -3.74 24.49 40.50
C TRP A 6 -3.08 24.38 39.12
N LEU A 7 -2.07 25.21 38.84
CA LEU A 7 -1.34 25.17 37.56
C LEU A 7 -0.60 23.83 37.36
N ARG A 8 -0.01 23.27 38.43
CA ARG A 8 0.63 21.96 38.40
C ARG A 8 -0.37 20.84 38.07
N GLN A 9 -1.57 20.88 38.66
CA GLN A 9 -2.63 19.91 38.36
C GLN A 9 -3.11 20.04 36.91
N GLN A 10 -3.27 21.27 36.41
CA GLN A 10 -3.69 21.51 35.02
C GLN A 10 -2.65 21.00 34.01
N ARG A 11 -1.36 21.18 34.30
CA ARG A 11 -0.25 20.61 33.50
C ARG A 11 -0.29 19.09 33.50
N LEU A 12 -0.40 18.47 34.67
CA LEU A 12 -0.48 17.01 34.81
C LEU A 12 -1.62 16.43 33.95
N ASN A 13 -2.84 16.94 34.13
CA ASN A 13 -4.01 16.48 33.35
C ASN A 13 -3.80 16.67 31.83
N THR A 14 -3.12 17.74 31.42
CA THR A 14 -2.83 18.00 30.00
C THR A 14 -1.83 16.97 29.44
N TYR A 15 -0.78 16.65 30.20
CA TYR A 15 0.23 15.66 29.79
C TYR A 15 -0.33 14.23 29.76
N GLU A 16 -1.16 13.86 30.74
CA GLU A 16 -1.85 12.57 30.77
C GLU A 16 -2.77 12.42 29.56
N SER A 17 -3.60 13.43 29.28
CA SER A 17 -4.50 13.38 28.13
C SER A 17 -3.75 13.29 26.79
N PHE A 18 -2.57 13.91 26.68
CA PHE A 18 -1.72 13.76 25.50
C PHE A 18 -1.21 12.33 25.33
N LEU A 19 -0.78 11.68 26.41
CA LEU A 19 -0.36 10.27 26.37
C LEU A 19 -1.51 9.32 26.04
N GLU A 20 -2.72 9.59 26.54
CA GLU A 20 -3.91 8.83 26.16
C GLU A 20 -4.21 8.92 24.66
N ALA A 21 -4.07 10.12 24.07
CA ALA A 21 -4.25 10.34 22.64
C ALA A 21 -3.20 9.61 21.80
N TRP A 22 -1.96 9.60 22.29
CA TRP A 22 -0.88 8.83 21.69
C TRP A 22 -1.14 7.33 21.73
N ASP A 23 -1.52 6.79 22.90
CA ASP A 23 -1.81 5.37 23.08
C ASP A 23 -3.04 4.95 22.25
N GLU A 24 -4.01 5.85 22.06
CA GLU A 24 -5.11 5.68 21.11
C GLU A 24 -4.61 5.52 19.67
N CYS A 25 -3.75 6.43 19.20
CA CYS A 25 -3.15 6.33 17.87
C CYS A 25 -2.40 4.99 17.68
N LEU A 26 -1.56 4.61 18.65
CA LEU A 26 -0.83 3.35 18.60
C LEU A 26 -1.74 2.13 18.54
N ARG A 27 -2.84 2.14 19.29
CA ARG A 27 -3.80 1.04 19.30
C ARG A 27 -4.45 0.87 17.95
N ILE A 28 -4.83 1.96 17.29
CA ILE A 28 -5.40 1.94 15.94
C ILE A 28 -4.37 1.41 14.94
N THR A 29 -3.13 1.93 14.96
CA THR A 29 -2.06 1.45 14.08
C THR A 29 -1.78 -0.05 14.26
N GLN A 30 -1.80 -0.55 15.50
CA GLN A 30 -1.57 -1.98 15.79
C GLN A 30 -2.77 -2.86 15.42
N ALA A 31 -4.00 -2.38 15.62
CA ALA A 31 -5.21 -3.10 15.22
C ALA A 31 -5.28 -3.28 13.70
N SER A 32 -4.92 -2.24 12.93
CA SER A 32 -4.80 -2.30 11.47
C SER A 32 -3.73 -3.28 10.99
N ALA A 33 -2.67 -3.54 11.77
CA ALA A 33 -1.69 -4.56 11.43
C ALA A 33 -2.15 -6.00 11.72
N ALA A 34 -3.11 -6.17 12.64
CA ALA A 34 -3.63 -7.48 13.06
C ALA A 34 -4.78 -7.98 12.17
N VAL A 35 -5.55 -7.06 11.58
CA VAL A 35 -6.66 -7.38 10.68
C VAL A 35 -6.15 -7.26 9.24
N HIS A 36 -6.10 -8.37 8.49
CA HIS A 36 -5.70 -8.38 7.06
C HIS A 36 -6.73 -7.71 6.13
N ASP A 37 -7.61 -6.86 6.66
CA ASP A 37 -8.63 -6.16 5.90
C ASP A 37 -8.23 -4.67 5.83
N PRO A 38 -7.80 -4.17 4.67
CA PRO A 38 -7.45 -2.76 4.48
C PRO A 38 -8.73 -1.92 4.39
N ASP A 39 -9.52 -1.94 5.45
CA ASP A 39 -10.72 -1.12 5.55
C ASP A 39 -10.34 0.36 5.73
N SER A 40 -10.95 1.23 4.94
CA SER A 40 -10.75 2.69 4.95
C SER A 40 -11.10 3.34 6.29
N THR A 41 -11.88 2.67 7.13
CA THR A 41 -12.29 3.13 8.46
C THR A 41 -11.11 3.26 9.42
N GLY A 42 -10.16 2.31 9.40
CA GLY A 42 -9.00 2.35 10.29
C GLY A 42 -8.06 3.53 10.03
N LEU A 43 -7.92 3.95 8.77
CA LEU A 43 -7.10 5.12 8.40
C LEU A 43 -7.76 6.43 8.83
N GLU A 44 -9.08 6.55 8.63
CA GLU A 44 -9.81 7.75 9.04
C GLU A 44 -9.80 7.88 10.57
N ASP A 45 -10.03 6.79 11.29
CA ASP A 45 -9.93 6.74 12.76
C ASP A 45 -8.53 7.18 13.23
N LEU A 46 -7.47 6.73 12.54
CA LEU A 46 -6.09 7.13 12.86
C LEU A 46 -5.85 8.62 12.58
N ARG A 47 -6.37 9.14 11.47
CA ARG A 47 -6.27 10.57 11.12
C ARG A 47 -6.96 11.44 12.16
N GLU A 48 -8.16 11.05 12.58
CA GLU A 48 -8.88 11.76 13.65
C GLU A 48 -8.13 11.69 14.99
N ALA A 49 -7.62 10.52 15.37
CA ALA A 49 -6.85 10.34 16.60
C ALA A 49 -5.57 11.20 16.59
N ALA A 50 -4.83 11.22 15.48
CA ALA A 50 -3.66 12.08 15.30
C ALA A 50 -4.02 13.57 15.36
N GLY A 51 -5.19 13.96 14.83
CA GLY A 51 -5.73 15.31 14.97
C GLY A 51 -6.00 15.70 16.43
N ARG A 52 -6.60 14.78 17.21
CA ARG A 52 -6.83 14.97 18.66
C ARG A 52 -5.51 15.05 19.45
N MET A 53 -4.51 14.25 19.06
CA MET A 53 -3.18 14.31 19.66
C MET A 53 -2.51 15.66 19.41
N ALA A 54 -2.57 16.17 18.17
CA ALA A 54 -2.02 17.47 17.80
C ALA A 54 -2.68 18.64 18.56
N GLU A 55 -3.99 18.58 18.79
CA GLU A 55 -4.69 19.55 19.61
C GLU A 55 -4.18 19.56 21.06
N ARG A 56 -3.90 18.37 21.62
CA ARG A 56 -3.35 18.26 22.97
C ARG A 56 -1.89 18.74 23.04
N ALA A 57 -1.09 18.52 22.01
CA ALA A 57 0.26 19.11 21.90
C ALA A 57 0.22 20.64 21.87
N ARG A 58 -0.72 21.24 21.12
CA ARG A 58 -0.94 22.71 21.16
C ARG A 58 -1.27 23.22 22.56
N ARG A 59 -2.07 22.47 23.32
CA ARG A 59 -2.38 22.81 24.72
C ARG A 59 -1.15 22.70 25.63
N ILE A 60 -0.28 21.74 25.40
CA ILE A 60 1.02 21.65 26.07
C ILE A 60 1.87 22.87 25.74
N ALA A 61 1.92 23.32 24.49
CA ALA A 61 2.66 24.52 24.10
C ALA A 61 2.24 25.79 24.87
N LEU A 62 0.96 25.89 25.23
CA LEU A 62 0.44 27.02 26.01
C LEU A 62 0.75 26.94 27.52
N LEU A 63 0.85 25.75 28.08
CA LEU A 63 0.88 25.54 29.54
C LEU A 63 2.20 25.00 30.05
N GLY A 64 2.93 24.25 29.24
CA GLY A 64 4.11 23.49 29.58
C GLY A 64 5.42 24.25 29.37
N PRO A 65 6.51 23.81 29.99
CA PRO A 65 7.85 24.31 29.69
C PRO A 65 8.30 23.85 28.30
N GLU A 66 9.25 24.59 27.75
CA GLU A 66 9.73 24.43 26.37
C GLU A 66 10.18 22.99 26.05
N GLU A 67 10.85 22.31 26.97
CA GLU A 67 11.32 20.94 26.76
C GLU A 67 10.17 19.93 26.60
N VAL A 68 9.07 20.10 27.35
CA VAL A 68 7.89 19.24 27.24
C VAL A 68 7.10 19.57 25.97
N THR A 69 7.01 20.85 25.61
CA THR A 69 6.42 21.32 24.35
C THR A 69 7.12 20.72 23.16
N ARG A 70 8.44 20.86 23.07
CA ARG A 70 9.25 20.35 21.97
C ARG A 70 9.11 18.83 21.82
N ALA A 71 9.15 18.09 22.93
CA ALA A 71 8.99 16.64 22.89
C ALA A 71 7.56 16.22 22.47
N ALA A 72 6.53 16.98 22.83
CA ALA A 72 5.15 16.73 22.38
C ALA A 72 4.97 17.03 20.89
N GLU A 73 5.61 18.10 20.39
CA GLU A 73 5.62 18.47 18.97
C GLU A 73 6.32 17.39 18.15
N GLU A 74 7.52 16.95 18.53
CA GLU A 74 8.27 15.87 17.87
C GLU A 74 7.44 14.56 17.77
N LEU A 75 6.74 14.18 18.85
CA LEU A 75 5.84 13.02 18.86
C LEU A 75 4.64 13.21 17.93
N THR A 76 4.09 14.42 17.88
CA THR A 76 2.93 14.73 17.05
C THR A 76 3.31 14.72 15.57
N GLU A 77 4.43 15.35 15.21
CA GLU A 77 4.93 15.39 13.84
C GLU A 77 5.19 13.99 13.30
N THR A 78 5.87 13.14 14.08
CA THR A 78 6.14 11.75 13.66
C THR A 78 4.85 10.96 13.44
N MET A 79 3.83 11.12 14.30
CA MET A 79 2.53 10.49 14.11
C MET A 79 1.79 11.02 12.87
N GLN A 80 1.84 12.32 12.62
CA GLN A 80 1.22 12.91 11.42
C GLN A 80 1.90 12.46 10.13
N GLU A 81 3.23 12.32 10.14
CA GLU A 81 3.97 11.74 9.03
C GLU A 81 3.54 10.29 8.76
N ASP A 82 3.36 9.47 9.81
CA ASP A 82 2.87 8.09 9.64
C ASP A 82 1.48 8.05 8.99
N VAL A 83 0.57 8.93 9.40
CA VAL A 83 -0.77 9.05 8.81
C VAL A 83 -0.67 9.43 7.35
N ALA A 84 0.18 10.40 7.01
CA ALA A 84 0.39 10.85 5.64
C ALA A 84 0.95 9.73 4.76
N VAL A 85 1.98 9.02 5.24
CA VAL A 85 2.60 7.89 4.53
C VAL A 85 1.62 6.74 4.36
N SER A 86 0.84 6.41 5.40
CA SER A 86 -0.17 5.35 5.33
C SER A 86 -1.32 5.70 4.37
N THR A 87 -1.74 6.97 4.33
CA THR A 87 -2.72 7.47 3.36
C THR A 87 -2.19 7.29 1.94
N ARG A 88 -0.97 7.77 1.68
CA ARG A 88 -0.34 7.69 0.37
C ARG A 88 -0.16 6.23 -0.07
N PHE A 89 0.19 5.34 0.85
CA PHE A 89 0.33 3.91 0.57
C PHE A 89 -0.99 3.32 0.01
N ILE A 90 -2.12 3.63 0.65
CA ILE A 90 -3.44 3.17 0.19
C ILE A 90 -3.79 3.77 -1.17
N GLU A 91 -3.54 5.07 -1.38
CA GLU A 91 -3.77 5.74 -2.67
C GLU A 91 -2.96 5.09 -3.80
N VAL A 92 -1.67 4.82 -3.56
CA VAL A 92 -0.78 4.15 -4.50
C VAL A 92 -1.23 2.72 -4.79
N ALA A 93 -1.63 1.96 -3.76
CA ALA A 93 -2.16 0.60 -3.93
C ALA A 93 -3.47 0.57 -4.74
N GLN A 94 -4.38 1.52 -4.49
CA GLN A 94 -5.63 1.66 -5.24
C GLN A 94 -5.37 2.07 -6.69
N ALA A 95 -4.47 3.02 -6.93
CA ALA A 95 -4.07 3.44 -8.27
C ALA A 95 -3.46 2.28 -9.06
N ALA A 96 -2.57 1.51 -8.44
CA ALA A 96 -1.96 0.33 -9.06
C ALA A 96 -2.99 -0.74 -9.42
N THR A 97 -3.94 -1.00 -8.52
CA THR A 97 -5.03 -1.94 -8.76
C THR A 97 -5.93 -1.48 -9.92
N ALA A 98 -6.27 -0.19 -9.95
CA ALA A 98 -7.07 0.38 -11.03
C ALA A 98 -6.34 0.35 -12.39
N ALA A 99 -5.04 0.64 -12.40
CA ALA A 99 -4.21 0.58 -13.61
C ALA A 99 -4.18 -0.83 -14.20
N VAL A 100 -3.91 -1.86 -13.38
CA VAL A 100 -3.96 -3.26 -13.82
C VAL A 100 -5.36 -3.63 -14.32
N GLY A 101 -6.42 -3.15 -13.67
CA GLY A 101 -7.80 -3.37 -14.12
C GLY A 101 -8.10 -2.74 -15.47
N SER A 102 -7.57 -1.54 -15.74
CA SER A 102 -7.75 -0.82 -17.02
C SER A 102 -7.04 -1.49 -18.21
N ARG A 103 -5.95 -2.22 -17.94
CA ARG A 103 -5.21 -3.00 -18.92
C ARG A 103 -5.21 -4.48 -18.55
N ALA A 104 -6.42 -5.02 -18.40
CA ALA A 104 -6.60 -6.43 -18.11
C ALA A 104 -5.95 -7.30 -19.19
N VAL A 105 -5.24 -8.34 -18.75
CA VAL A 105 -4.67 -9.34 -19.67
C VAL A 105 -5.83 -10.09 -20.33
N PRO A 106 -5.92 -10.15 -21.66
CA PRO A 106 -6.98 -10.83 -22.40
C PRO A 106 -6.80 -12.37 -22.34
N ALA A 107 -6.85 -12.93 -21.13
CA ALA A 107 -6.57 -14.34 -20.87
C ALA A 107 -7.56 -15.26 -21.60
N ASP A 108 -8.84 -14.92 -21.63
CA ASP A 108 -9.87 -15.70 -22.31
C ASP A 108 -9.64 -15.72 -23.82
N ALA A 109 -9.41 -14.55 -24.44
CA ALA A 109 -9.12 -14.45 -25.87
C ALA A 109 -7.82 -15.19 -26.25
N MET A 110 -6.81 -15.18 -25.38
CA MET A 110 -5.60 -15.98 -25.57
C MET A 110 -5.88 -17.48 -25.47
N ALA A 111 -6.68 -17.93 -24.50
CA ALA A 111 -7.07 -19.32 -24.33
C ALA A 111 -7.85 -19.84 -25.55
N ASP A 112 -8.85 -19.06 -26.00
CA ASP A 112 -9.65 -19.37 -27.19
C ASP A 112 -8.77 -19.48 -28.44
N ALA A 113 -7.89 -18.49 -28.68
CA ALA A 113 -7.00 -18.52 -29.84
C ALA A 113 -5.96 -19.66 -29.78
N THR A 114 -5.53 -20.04 -28.57
CA THR A 114 -4.62 -21.18 -28.37
C THR A 114 -5.32 -22.50 -28.69
N GLU A 115 -6.56 -22.66 -28.22
CA GLU A 115 -7.34 -23.87 -28.45
C GLU A 115 -7.72 -24.00 -29.93
N GLU A 116 -8.14 -22.91 -30.59
CA GLU A 116 -8.40 -22.92 -32.03
C GLU A 116 -7.14 -23.29 -32.83
N TYR A 117 -5.99 -22.68 -32.52
CA TYR A 117 -4.72 -23.05 -33.15
C TYR A 117 -4.39 -24.54 -32.96
N ARG A 118 -4.55 -25.07 -31.74
CA ARG A 118 -4.32 -26.49 -31.43
C ARG A 118 -5.22 -27.39 -32.26
N GLN A 119 -6.53 -27.13 -32.27
CA GLN A 119 -7.49 -27.93 -33.04
C GLN A 119 -7.18 -27.92 -34.54
N ARG A 120 -6.86 -26.74 -35.12
CA ARG A 120 -6.55 -26.64 -36.55
C ARG A 120 -5.25 -27.36 -36.93
N THR A 121 -4.23 -27.29 -36.09
CA THR A 121 -2.97 -28.02 -36.32
C THR A 121 -3.14 -29.53 -36.18
N GLU A 122 -3.99 -29.99 -35.26
CA GLU A 122 -4.36 -31.41 -35.14
C GLU A 122 -5.07 -31.92 -36.40
N GLN A 123 -6.08 -31.18 -36.88
CA GLN A 123 -6.81 -31.48 -38.13
C GLN A 123 -5.85 -31.54 -39.33
N LEU A 124 -4.91 -30.60 -39.44
CA LEU A 124 -3.92 -30.61 -40.51
C LEU A 124 -2.99 -31.82 -40.41
N GLY A 125 -2.56 -32.17 -39.20
CA GLY A 125 -1.74 -33.35 -38.95
C GLY A 125 -2.46 -34.65 -39.33
N GLU A 126 -3.76 -34.75 -39.06
CA GLU A 126 -4.60 -35.88 -39.48
C GLU A 126 -4.76 -35.94 -40.99
N LEU A 127 -5.01 -34.81 -41.64
CA LEU A 127 -5.12 -34.72 -43.09
C LEU A 127 -3.81 -35.16 -43.78
N MET A 128 -2.66 -34.68 -43.30
CA MET A 128 -1.35 -35.08 -43.82
C MET A 128 -1.07 -36.57 -43.62
N ARG A 129 -1.47 -37.15 -42.47
CA ARG A 129 -1.39 -38.60 -42.21
C ARG A 129 -2.24 -39.39 -43.21
N SER A 130 -3.51 -39.01 -43.37
CA SER A 130 -4.43 -39.65 -44.32
C SER A 130 -3.93 -39.61 -45.76
N TYR A 131 -3.36 -38.50 -46.22
CA TYR A 131 -2.76 -38.40 -47.56
C TYR A 131 -1.57 -39.35 -47.73
N ARG A 132 -0.70 -39.45 -46.71
CA ARG A 132 0.44 -40.36 -46.73
C ARG A 132 0.01 -41.82 -46.77
N ASP A 133 -0.99 -42.19 -45.97
CA ASP A 133 -1.51 -43.56 -45.91
C ASP A 133 -2.15 -44.00 -47.23
N GLN A 134 -2.69 -43.04 -47.99
CA GLN A 134 -3.24 -43.25 -49.34
C GLN A 134 -2.18 -43.22 -50.45
N GLY A 135 -0.89 -43.02 -50.12
CA GLY A 135 0.19 -42.88 -51.10
C GLY A 135 0.09 -41.61 -51.96
N ARG A 136 -0.71 -40.61 -51.53
CA ARG A 136 -0.88 -39.34 -52.23
C ARG A 136 0.27 -38.38 -51.93
N SER A 137 0.54 -37.49 -52.87
CA SER A 137 1.57 -36.48 -52.70
C SER A 137 1.08 -35.39 -51.76
N LEU A 138 1.94 -34.92 -50.84
CA LEU A 138 1.63 -33.75 -50.02
C LEU A 138 1.51 -32.47 -50.85
N ARG A 139 2.00 -32.44 -52.11
CA ARG A 139 1.77 -31.31 -53.03
C ARG A 139 0.30 -31.16 -53.41
N ASP A 140 -0.49 -32.22 -53.28
CA ASP A 140 -1.91 -32.21 -53.58
C ASP A 140 -2.71 -31.49 -52.48
N LEU A 141 -2.07 -31.15 -51.35
CA LEU A 141 -2.65 -30.28 -50.31
C LEU A 141 -2.61 -28.80 -50.68
N ASP A 142 -1.87 -28.42 -51.73
CA ASP A 142 -1.76 -27.01 -52.10
C ASP A 142 -3.13 -26.47 -52.54
N GLY A 143 -3.54 -25.33 -51.97
CA GLY A 143 -4.90 -24.79 -52.12
C GLY A 143 -5.99 -25.47 -51.27
N HIS A 144 -5.66 -26.46 -50.42
CA HIS A 144 -6.64 -27.07 -49.53
C HIS A 144 -7.19 -26.05 -48.51
N PRO A 145 -8.52 -25.95 -48.31
CA PRO A 145 -9.13 -24.91 -47.47
C PRO A 145 -8.59 -24.90 -46.02
N LEU A 146 -8.29 -26.10 -45.48
CA LEU A 146 -7.71 -26.25 -44.14
C LEU A 146 -6.36 -25.52 -43.97
N LEU A 147 -5.53 -25.41 -45.01
CA LEU A 147 -4.28 -24.66 -44.92
C LEU A 147 -4.54 -23.17 -44.66
N GLY A 148 -5.55 -22.60 -45.32
CA GLY A 148 -5.97 -21.21 -45.09
C GLY A 148 -6.55 -21.01 -43.68
N GLU A 149 -7.28 -21.99 -43.16
CA GLU A 149 -7.81 -21.95 -41.79
C GLU A 149 -6.69 -22.04 -40.74
N VAL A 150 -5.70 -22.90 -40.94
CA VAL A 150 -4.52 -23.01 -40.06
C VAL A 150 -3.69 -21.73 -40.08
N MET A 151 -3.49 -21.12 -41.25
CA MET A 151 -2.78 -19.83 -41.33
C MET A 151 -3.51 -18.73 -40.56
N ARG A 152 -4.84 -18.68 -40.69
CA ARG A 152 -5.67 -17.72 -39.94
C ARG A 152 -5.61 -17.96 -38.43
N SER A 153 -5.66 -19.21 -37.97
CA SER A 153 -5.56 -19.53 -36.54
C SER A 153 -4.17 -19.21 -35.98
N ILE A 154 -3.09 -19.40 -36.76
CA ILE A 154 -1.74 -18.94 -36.40
C ILE A 154 -1.69 -17.42 -36.23
N GLU A 155 -2.30 -16.67 -37.15
CA GLU A 155 -2.34 -15.21 -37.08
C GLU A 155 -3.13 -14.70 -35.87
N GLN A 156 -4.30 -15.29 -35.61
CA GLN A 156 -5.13 -15.00 -34.44
C GLN A 156 -4.37 -15.30 -33.14
N TYR A 157 -3.75 -16.47 -33.01
CA TYR A 157 -2.92 -16.82 -31.87
C TYR A 157 -1.77 -15.84 -31.66
N ARG A 158 -1.03 -15.49 -32.73
CA ARG A 158 0.07 -14.52 -32.65
C ARG A 158 -0.40 -13.12 -32.27
N HIS A 159 -1.59 -12.72 -32.69
CA HIS A 159 -2.17 -11.44 -32.32
C HIS A 159 -2.56 -11.43 -30.84
N ALA A 160 -3.37 -12.39 -30.40
CA ALA A 160 -3.79 -12.52 -29.00
C ALA A 160 -2.58 -12.65 -28.05
N SER A 161 -1.57 -13.44 -28.43
CA SER A 161 -0.33 -13.59 -27.66
C SER A 161 0.45 -12.27 -27.54
N ARG A 162 0.56 -11.48 -28.62
CA ARG A 162 1.22 -10.17 -28.57
C ARG A 162 0.46 -9.18 -27.70
N GLU A 163 -0.86 -9.16 -27.78
CA GLU A 163 -1.68 -8.28 -26.92
C GLU A 163 -1.56 -8.66 -25.46
N ALA A 164 -1.66 -9.96 -25.13
CA ALA A 164 -1.50 -10.45 -23.77
C ALA A 164 -0.11 -10.13 -23.20
N ARG A 165 0.94 -10.34 -24.00
CA ARG A 165 2.30 -10.00 -23.62
C ARG A 165 2.48 -8.50 -23.38
N GLY A 166 1.95 -7.65 -24.26
CA GLY A 166 2.02 -6.19 -24.09
C GLY A 166 1.32 -5.74 -22.80
N ALA A 167 0.11 -6.27 -22.53
CA ALA A 167 -0.59 -5.98 -21.28
C ALA A 167 0.19 -6.45 -20.05
N LEU A 168 0.82 -7.63 -20.09
CA LEU A 168 1.65 -8.13 -19.01
C LEU A 168 2.91 -7.28 -18.77
N GLU A 169 3.60 -6.85 -19.83
CA GLU A 169 4.79 -6.01 -19.73
C GLU A 169 4.45 -4.63 -19.15
N GLU A 170 3.35 -4.01 -19.59
CA GLU A 170 2.85 -2.74 -19.05
C GLU A 170 2.45 -2.87 -17.57
N ASN A 171 1.68 -3.91 -17.23
CA ASN A 171 1.27 -4.16 -15.85
C ASN A 171 2.46 -4.46 -14.94
N LEU A 172 3.45 -5.23 -15.42
CA LEU A 172 4.67 -5.51 -14.68
C LEU A 172 5.45 -4.23 -14.40
N ALA A 173 5.66 -3.38 -15.40
CA ALA A 173 6.36 -2.11 -15.23
C ALA A 173 5.65 -1.21 -14.20
N HIS A 174 4.32 -1.15 -14.24
CA HIS A 174 3.53 -0.37 -13.31
C HIS A 174 3.61 -0.92 -11.87
N LEU A 175 3.47 -2.23 -11.70
CA LEU A 175 3.58 -2.90 -10.41
C LEU A 175 4.99 -2.78 -9.82
N SER A 176 6.04 -2.89 -10.64
CA SER A 176 7.42 -2.70 -10.19
C SER A 176 7.64 -1.29 -9.64
N GLY A 177 7.22 -0.24 -10.35
CA GLY A 177 7.32 1.13 -9.85
C GLY A 177 6.52 1.36 -8.56
N THR A 178 5.32 0.76 -8.48
CA THR A 178 4.48 0.79 -7.28
C THR A 178 5.18 0.14 -6.08
N VAL A 179 5.83 -1.02 -6.28
CA VAL A 179 6.55 -1.74 -5.22
C VAL A 179 7.76 -0.94 -4.73
N GLU A 180 8.50 -0.28 -5.62
CA GLU A 180 9.60 0.59 -5.22
C GLU A 180 9.12 1.76 -4.37
N GLU A 181 8.02 2.42 -4.77
CA GLU A 181 7.44 3.52 -3.99
C GLU A 181 6.92 3.03 -2.63
N ALA A 182 6.22 1.90 -2.61
CA ALA A 182 5.73 1.26 -1.39
C ALA A 182 6.88 0.87 -0.44
N SER A 183 8.01 0.37 -0.96
CA SER A 183 9.18 0.05 -0.15
C SER A 183 9.75 1.28 0.53
N ALA A 184 9.87 2.41 -0.19
CA ALA A 184 10.34 3.66 0.39
C ALA A 184 9.40 4.17 1.51
N MET A 185 8.09 3.98 1.36
CA MET A 185 7.11 4.30 2.41
C MET A 185 7.27 3.42 3.65
N VAL A 186 7.49 2.11 3.48
CA VAL A 186 7.75 1.17 4.58
C VAL A 186 9.03 1.55 5.33
N ASP A 187 10.06 2.01 4.63
CA ASP A 187 11.30 2.49 5.24
C ASP A 187 11.07 3.74 6.09
N VAL A 188 10.20 4.67 5.65
CA VAL A 188 9.80 5.83 6.45
C VAL A 188 9.06 5.38 7.72
N LEU A 189 8.04 4.53 7.60
CA LEU A 189 7.27 4.03 8.74
C LEU A 189 8.16 3.29 9.76
N SER A 190 9.14 2.54 9.27
CA SER A 190 10.10 1.80 10.10
C SER A 190 11.04 2.74 10.87
N ARG A 191 11.56 3.77 10.21
CA ARG A 191 12.37 4.81 10.86
C ARG A 191 11.55 5.59 11.89
N ASN A 192 10.32 5.96 11.53
CA ASN A 192 9.43 6.68 12.41
C ASN A 192 9.10 5.86 13.65
N LYS A 193 8.87 4.55 13.53
CA LYS A 193 8.65 3.67 14.70
C LYS A 193 9.78 3.79 15.73
N GLN A 194 11.04 3.81 15.29
CA GLN A 194 12.20 3.98 16.18
C GLN A 194 12.24 5.38 16.78
N ALA A 195 11.97 6.42 15.97
CA ALA A 195 11.91 7.80 16.44
C ALA A 195 10.82 8.01 17.49
N ARG A 196 9.64 7.40 17.31
CA ARG A 196 8.49 7.46 18.21
C ARG A 196 8.82 6.92 19.61
N GLU A 197 9.52 5.80 19.69
CA GLU A 197 9.96 5.22 20.98
C GLU A 197 10.89 6.18 21.73
N LEU A 198 11.89 6.74 21.03
CA LEU A 198 12.82 7.71 21.60
C LEU A 198 12.12 9.01 22.04
N SER A 199 11.25 9.56 21.20
CA SER A 199 10.52 10.80 21.51
C SER A 199 9.56 10.62 22.68
N ARG A 200 8.98 9.42 22.86
CA ARG A 200 8.14 9.07 24.03
C ARG A 200 8.95 9.06 25.31
N GLU A 201 10.13 8.46 25.29
CA GLU A 201 11.04 8.46 26.44
C GLU A 201 11.46 9.89 26.82
N ARG A 202 11.81 10.72 25.83
CA ARG A 202 12.14 12.13 26.04
C ARG A 202 10.97 12.90 26.66
N PHE A 203 9.77 12.75 26.10
CA PHE A 203 8.57 13.40 26.61
C PHE A 203 8.28 13.01 28.06
N THR A 204 8.25 11.71 28.35
CA THR A 204 7.96 11.23 29.71
C THR A 204 9.04 11.62 30.72
N SER A 205 10.31 11.66 30.31
CA SER A 205 11.40 12.16 31.14
C SER A 205 11.26 13.67 31.43
N ALA A 206 11.00 14.49 30.41
CA ALA A 206 10.81 15.93 30.54
C ALA A 206 9.61 16.27 31.44
N VAL A 207 8.51 15.52 31.31
CA VAL A 207 7.32 15.64 32.17
C VAL A 207 7.66 15.33 33.63
N ARG A 208 8.39 14.24 33.91
CA ARG A 208 8.80 13.88 35.28
C ARG A 208 9.71 14.94 35.91
N GLN A 209 10.67 15.47 35.17
CA GLN A 209 11.55 16.54 35.64
C GLN A 209 10.77 17.82 35.96
N THR A 210 9.88 18.21 35.06
CA THR A 210 9.01 19.39 35.21
C THR A 210 8.10 19.27 36.43
N LEU A 211 7.45 18.12 36.60
CA LEU A 211 6.52 17.89 37.71
C LEU A 211 7.23 17.59 39.02
N GLY A 212 8.49 17.13 39.01
CA GLY A 212 9.30 16.86 40.19
C GLY A 212 9.99 18.10 40.77
N THR A 213 10.13 19.17 39.98
CA THR A 213 10.74 20.42 40.42
C THR A 213 9.74 21.24 41.25
N PRO A 214 10.03 21.57 42.52
CA PRO A 214 9.13 22.41 43.33
C PRO A 214 9.01 23.82 42.72
N PRO A 215 7.86 24.50 42.87
CA PRO A 215 7.72 25.88 42.39
C PRO A 215 8.76 26.75 43.10
N MET A 216 9.54 27.51 42.33
CA MET A 216 10.45 28.52 42.88
C MET A 216 9.60 29.47 43.73
N THR A 217 9.89 29.53 45.03
CA THR A 217 9.37 30.55 45.93
C THR A 217 9.86 31.90 45.45
N GLU A 218 8.96 32.69 44.85
CA GLU A 218 9.10 34.16 44.79
C GLU A 218 8.92 34.76 46.18
#